data_AF-A0A9W4IN44-F1
#
_entry.id   AF-A0A9W4IN44-F1
#
_cell.length_a   1.000
_cell.length_b   1.000
_cell.length_c   1.000
_cell.angle_alpha   90.00
_cell.angle_beta   90.00
_cell.angle_gamma   90.00
#
_symmetry.space_group_name_H-M   'P 1'
#
loop_
_entity.id
_entity.type
_entity.pdbx_description
1 polymer ?
#
loop_
_entity_poly.entity_id
_entity_poly.type
_entity_poly.pdbx_seq_one_letter_code
_entity_poly.pdbx_strand_id
1 'polypeptide(L)'
;MPLHDLEKIIYGNFNNRLSYSASSTVFSGKLQDSELRMSREPHDPKYWKNVFQELKLSTTHRIFTLVDTGDMTVSVISAERPPVVALICGREGGMLRVLLCSWRFGKNCLYREGVVRMRSSLEALATRNNWLKISLANQGDVNRTWLGHLKKEQSSTSNPSSPPPPPPPPPPPRPTD
;
A
#
# COMPACT_ATOMS: atom_id res chain seq x y z
N MET A 1 -10.56 14.22 -7.21
CA MET A 1 -11.37 14.40 -8.43
C MET A 1 -12.81 14.57 -7.98
N PRO A 2 -13.53 15.58 -8.47
CA PRO A 2 -14.95 15.77 -8.15
C PRO A 2 -15.81 14.56 -8.53
N LEU A 3 -16.85 14.24 -7.75
CA LEU A 3 -17.78 13.14 -8.06
C LEU A 3 -18.49 13.34 -9.40
N HIS A 4 -18.83 14.58 -9.73
CA HIS A 4 -19.42 14.94 -11.02
C HIS A 4 -18.54 14.50 -12.20
N ASP A 5 -17.24 14.79 -12.14
CA ASP A 5 -16.32 14.45 -13.23
C ASP A 5 -16.05 12.94 -13.26
N LEU A 6 -15.92 12.32 -12.08
CA LEU A 6 -15.73 10.89 -11.93
C LEU A 6 -16.90 10.10 -12.53
N GLU A 7 -18.14 10.51 -12.25
CA GLU A 7 -19.34 9.86 -12.78
C GLU A 7 -19.39 9.94 -14.31
N LYS A 8 -19.06 11.11 -14.88
CA LYS A 8 -18.97 11.28 -16.34
C LYS A 8 -17.89 10.40 -16.96
N ILE A 9 -16.75 10.23 -16.30
CA ILE A 9 -15.67 9.37 -16.78
C ILE A 9 -16.11 7.89 -16.82
N ILE A 10 -16.85 7.43 -15.82
CA ILE A 10 -17.23 6.02 -15.68
C ILE A 10 -18.49 5.69 -16.50
N TYR A 11 -19.49 6.56 -16.50
CA TYR A 11 -20.81 6.29 -17.08
C TYR A 11 -21.16 7.15 -18.30
N GLY A 12 -20.35 8.14 -18.66
CA GLY A 12 -20.60 9.05 -19.78
C GLY A 12 -21.60 10.17 -19.51
N ASN A 13 -22.24 10.19 -18.33
CA ASN A 13 -23.19 11.24 -17.92
C ASN A 13 -23.12 11.49 -16.41
N PHE A 14 -23.82 12.54 -15.95
CA PHE A 14 -23.94 12.86 -14.54
C PHE A 14 -25.41 12.84 -14.12
N ASN A 15 -25.75 11.87 -13.28
CA ASN A 15 -27.08 11.67 -12.68
C ASN A 15 -27.02 11.75 -11.15
N ASN A 16 -25.91 12.24 -10.57
CA ASN A 16 -25.70 12.37 -9.13
C ASN A 16 -25.90 11.04 -8.38
N ARG A 17 -25.37 9.95 -8.94
CA ARG A 17 -25.54 8.60 -8.38
C ARG A 17 -24.43 8.21 -7.42
N LEU A 18 -23.24 8.79 -7.58
CA LEU A 18 -22.07 8.46 -6.77
C LEU A 18 -22.07 9.24 -5.45
N SER A 19 -21.68 8.57 -4.36
CA SER A 19 -21.45 9.20 -3.05
C SER A 19 -20.17 8.69 -2.42
N TYR A 20 -19.47 9.49 -1.61
CA TYR A 20 -18.29 9.01 -0.90
C TYR A 20 -18.70 8.05 0.24
N SER A 21 -17.91 7.00 0.45
CA SER A 21 -18.16 6.00 1.50
C SER A 21 -17.86 6.54 2.90
N ALA A 22 -18.84 6.46 3.80
CA ALA A 22 -18.77 6.93 5.19
C ALA A 22 -17.94 6.04 6.13
N SER A 23 -17.54 4.84 5.70
CA SER A 23 -16.87 3.84 6.53
C SER A 23 -15.39 3.65 6.25
N SER A 24 -14.90 4.20 5.13
CA SER A 24 -13.59 3.81 4.56
C SER A 24 -12.74 4.97 4.06
N THR A 25 -13.21 6.20 4.21
CA THR A 25 -12.56 7.36 3.57
C THR A 25 -12.14 8.42 4.56
N VAL A 26 -11.11 9.17 4.16
CA VAL A 26 -10.68 10.42 4.80
C VAL A 26 -11.78 11.49 4.84
N PHE A 27 -12.85 11.28 4.08
CA PHE A 27 -14.02 12.16 4.03
C PHE A 27 -15.07 11.85 5.08
N SER A 28 -14.89 10.79 5.86
CA SER A 28 -15.79 10.44 6.95
C SER A 28 -15.62 11.50 8.04
N GLY A 29 -16.37 12.59 7.93
CA GLY A 29 -16.37 13.66 8.90
C GLY A 29 -17.04 13.18 10.19
N LYS A 30 -16.52 13.62 11.33
CA LYS A 30 -17.32 13.68 12.56
C LYS A 30 -18.29 14.84 12.38
N LEU A 31 -19.42 14.60 11.70
CA LEU A 31 -20.53 15.53 11.85
C LEU A 31 -20.98 15.49 13.31
N GLN A 32 -21.54 16.60 13.80
CA GLN A 32 -21.87 16.84 15.21
C GLN A 32 -22.86 15.86 15.84
N ASP A 33 -23.32 14.85 15.09
CA ASP A 33 -24.18 13.78 15.57
C ASP A 33 -23.32 12.55 15.96
N SER A 34 -23.43 12.12 17.22
CA SER A 34 -22.72 10.95 17.76
C SER A 34 -22.99 9.68 16.96
N GLU A 35 -24.18 9.60 16.32
CA GLU A 35 -24.70 8.38 15.73
C GLU A 35 -24.53 8.29 14.20
N LEU A 36 -24.32 9.43 13.51
CA LEU A 36 -24.32 9.48 12.05
C LEU A 36 -22.96 9.90 11.46
N ARG A 37 -22.36 9.00 10.67
CA ARG A 37 -21.21 9.31 9.82
C ARG A 37 -21.68 9.62 8.41
N MET A 38 -21.31 10.79 7.88
CA MET A 38 -21.49 11.12 6.47
C MET A 38 -20.16 11.53 5.84
N SER A 39 -20.06 11.30 4.53
CA SER A 39 -18.94 11.79 3.74
C SER A 39 -19.28 13.08 3.01
N ARG A 40 -18.34 14.01 2.98
CA ARG A 40 -18.49 15.27 2.25
C ARG A 40 -17.36 15.46 1.24
N GLU A 41 -17.74 15.78 0.02
CA GLU A 41 -16.78 16.13 -1.03
C GLU A 41 -16.07 17.46 -0.71
N PRO A 42 -14.73 17.51 -0.77
CA PRO A 42 -13.98 18.74 -0.58
C PRO A 42 -14.17 19.65 -1.79
N HIS A 43 -14.56 20.89 -1.53
CA HIS A 43 -14.71 21.92 -2.56
C HIS A 43 -13.39 22.65 -2.85
N ASP A 44 -12.44 22.63 -1.91
CA ASP A 44 -11.16 23.33 -2.07
C ASP A 44 -10.11 22.46 -2.77
N PRO A 45 -9.52 22.90 -3.90
CA PRO A 45 -8.41 22.21 -4.55
C PRO A 45 -7.20 21.96 -3.64
N LYS A 46 -6.96 22.80 -2.63
CA LYS A 46 -5.85 22.62 -1.66
C LYS A 46 -6.17 21.59 -0.57
N TYR A 47 -7.43 21.20 -0.40
CA TYR A 47 -7.87 20.26 0.64
C TYR A 47 -7.01 18.99 0.65
N TRP A 48 -6.75 18.42 -0.52
CA TRP A 48 -5.96 17.20 -0.64
C TRP A 48 -4.53 17.36 -0.16
N LYS A 49 -3.89 18.49 -0.45
CA LYS A 49 -2.53 18.77 0.04
C LYS A 49 -2.50 18.81 1.57
N ASN A 50 -3.48 19.46 2.18
CA ASN A 50 -3.58 19.57 3.63
C ASN A 50 -3.86 18.20 4.26
N VAL A 51 -4.83 17.45 3.74
CA VAL A 51 -5.16 16.11 4.24
C VAL A 51 -3.95 15.16 4.13
N PHE A 52 -3.16 15.22 3.06
CA PHE A 52 -1.97 14.37 2.95
C PHE A 52 -0.88 14.76 3.95
N GLN A 53 -0.72 16.05 4.23
CA GLN A 53 0.19 16.52 5.28
C GLN A 53 -0.29 16.07 6.67
N GLU A 54 -1.58 16.19 6.96
CA GLU A 54 -2.18 15.77 8.23
C GLU A 54 -2.09 14.26 8.46
N LEU A 55 -2.38 13.47 7.43
CA LEU A 55 -2.33 12.01 7.48
C LEU A 55 -0.91 11.45 7.50
N LYS A 56 0.12 12.30 7.37
CA LYS A 56 1.54 11.91 7.36
C LYS A 56 1.81 10.72 6.44
N LEU A 57 1.20 10.73 5.26
CA LEU A 57 1.32 9.63 4.31
C LEU A 57 2.78 9.48 3.87
N SER A 58 3.20 8.23 3.62
CA SER A 58 4.51 7.97 3.03
C SER A 58 4.65 8.71 1.70
N THR A 59 5.83 9.29 1.45
CA THR A 59 6.15 9.95 0.17
C THR A 59 6.14 8.97 -1.01
N THR A 60 6.23 7.66 -0.73
CA THR A 60 6.14 6.62 -1.77
C THR A 60 4.69 6.31 -2.18
N HIS A 61 3.71 6.72 -1.38
CA HIS A 61 2.32 6.41 -1.64
C HIS A 61 1.72 7.35 -2.68
N ARG A 62 0.80 6.79 -3.46
CA ARG A 62 -0.07 7.50 -4.39
C ARG A 62 -1.51 7.34 -3.94
N ILE A 63 -2.33 8.25 -4.42
CA ILE A 63 -3.75 8.28 -4.08
C ILE A 63 -4.51 7.65 -5.22
N PHE A 64 -5.40 6.73 -4.86
CA PHE A 64 -6.28 6.06 -5.79
C PHE A 64 -7.72 6.27 -5.36
N THR A 65 -8.60 6.34 -6.36
CA THR A 65 -10.04 6.37 -6.17
C THR A 65 -10.58 5.00 -6.52
N LEU A 66 -11.20 4.35 -5.55
CA LEU A 66 -11.91 3.10 -5.73
C LEU A 66 -13.39 3.41 -5.88
N VAL A 67 -13.99 2.98 -6.99
CA VAL A 67 -15.42 3.15 -7.24
C VAL A 67 -16.08 1.78 -7.16
N ASP A 68 -16.96 1.62 -6.17
CA ASP A 68 -17.85 0.48 -6.04
C ASP A 68 -19.08 0.74 -6.90
N THR A 69 -19.17 0.03 -8.03
CA THR A 69 -20.28 0.13 -8.98
C THR A 69 -21.48 -0.71 -8.58
N GLY A 70 -21.41 -1.53 -7.52
CA GLY A 70 -22.58 -2.20 -6.96
C GLY A 70 -23.37 -1.25 -6.05
N ASP A 71 -22.65 -0.55 -5.18
CA ASP A 71 -23.24 0.35 -4.18
C ASP A 71 -23.24 1.83 -4.58
N MET A 72 -22.63 2.17 -5.73
CA MET A 72 -22.41 3.55 -6.18
C MET A 72 -21.64 4.40 -5.15
N THR A 73 -20.67 3.77 -4.47
CA THR A 73 -19.85 4.45 -3.48
C THR A 73 -18.42 4.67 -3.96
N VAL A 74 -17.82 5.76 -3.49
CA VAL A 74 -16.46 6.15 -3.84
C VAL A 74 -15.60 6.15 -2.59
N SER A 75 -14.48 5.45 -2.65
CA SER A 75 -13.48 5.42 -1.59
C SER A 75 -12.15 5.98 -2.07
N VAL A 76 -11.49 6.77 -1.24
CA VAL A 76 -10.15 7.29 -1.55
C VAL A 76 -9.15 6.60 -0.65
N ILE A 77 -8.16 5.97 -1.29
CA ILE A 77 -7.17 5.12 -0.64
C ILE A 77 -5.77 5.63 -0.97
N SER A 78 -4.85 5.39 -0.02
CA SER A 78 -3.43 5.62 -0.19
C SER A 78 -2.71 4.28 -0.29
N ALA A 79 -1.95 4.08 -1.35
CA ALA A 79 -1.23 2.83 -1.61
C ALA A 79 0.08 3.12 -2.38
N GLU A 80 1.09 2.27 -2.26
CA GLU A 80 2.32 2.43 -3.04
C GLU A 80 2.11 2.01 -4.50
N ARG A 81 1.27 1.00 -4.72
CA ARG A 81 0.93 0.49 -6.06
C ARG A 81 -0.57 0.46 -6.28
N PRO A 82 -1.04 0.61 -7.54
CA PRO A 82 -2.46 0.49 -7.84
C PRO A 82 -2.95 -0.90 -7.43
N PRO A 83 -3.96 -0.99 -6.55
CA PRO A 83 -4.57 -2.26 -6.23
C PRO A 83 -5.30 -2.82 -7.45
N VAL A 84 -5.13 -4.12 -7.70
CA VAL A 84 -5.74 -4.84 -8.83
C VAL A 84 -6.65 -5.97 -8.37
N VAL A 85 -6.56 -6.38 -7.10
CA VAL A 85 -7.41 -7.41 -6.50
C VAL A 85 -7.99 -6.91 -5.18
N ALA A 86 -9.26 -7.21 -4.94
CA ALA A 86 -9.95 -7.02 -3.66
C ALA A 86 -10.23 -8.40 -3.03
N LEU A 87 -9.64 -8.68 -1.87
CA LEU A 87 -9.80 -9.94 -1.15
C LEU A 87 -10.67 -9.74 0.08
N ILE A 88 -11.77 -10.47 0.19
CA ILE A 88 -12.60 -10.49 1.39
C ILE A 88 -11.88 -11.34 2.44
N CYS A 89 -11.54 -10.74 3.58
CA CYS A 89 -10.74 -11.39 4.63
C CYS A 89 -11.50 -11.58 5.94
N GLY A 90 -12.74 -11.12 6.03
CA GLY A 90 -13.58 -11.31 7.19
C GLY A 90 -14.69 -10.26 7.28
N ARG A 91 -15.32 -10.24 8.45
CA ARG A 91 -16.40 -9.31 8.79
C ARG A 91 -16.07 -8.54 10.05
N GLU A 92 -16.48 -7.28 10.07
CA GLU A 92 -16.36 -6.40 11.23
C GLU A 92 -17.57 -5.46 11.25
N GLY A 93 -18.36 -5.49 12.32
CA GLY A 93 -19.53 -4.61 12.48
C GLY A 93 -20.53 -4.69 11.32
N GLY A 94 -20.83 -5.89 10.81
CA GLY A 94 -21.76 -6.12 9.70
C GLY A 94 -21.24 -5.79 8.30
N MET A 95 -20.03 -5.22 8.20
CA MET A 95 -19.35 -4.93 6.94
C MET A 95 -18.25 -5.95 6.64
N LEU A 96 -17.87 -6.07 5.37
CA LEU A 96 -16.73 -6.87 4.93
C LEU A 96 -15.44 -6.08 5.17
N ARG A 97 -14.41 -6.77 5.66
CA ARG A 97 -13.05 -6.25 5.71
C ARG A 97 -12.31 -6.78 4.48
N VAL A 98 -11.95 -5.87 3.59
CA VAL A 98 -11.40 -6.20 2.27
C VAL A 98 -9.96 -5.72 2.18
N LEU A 99 -9.04 -6.65 1.86
CA LEU A 99 -7.66 -6.30 1.51
C LEU A 99 -7.60 -5.89 0.05
N LEU A 100 -7.05 -4.70 -0.18
CA LEU A 100 -6.70 -4.24 -1.51
C LEU A 100 -5.27 -4.67 -1.79
N CYS A 101 -5.07 -5.40 -2.88
CA CYS A 101 -3.80 -6.04 -3.20
C CYS A 101 -3.27 -5.64 -4.58
N SER A 102 -1.96 -5.43 -4.65
CA SER A 102 -1.21 -5.43 -5.91
C SER A 102 -0.74 -6.85 -6.21
N TRP A 103 -0.61 -7.22 -7.49
CA TRP A 103 -0.15 -8.55 -7.90
C TRP A 103 1.27 -8.50 -8.45
N ARG A 104 2.12 -9.40 -7.97
CA ARG A 104 3.47 -9.63 -8.53
C ARG A 104 3.50 -10.95 -9.28
N PHE A 105 3.43 -10.87 -10.60
CA PHE A 105 3.50 -12.02 -11.50
C PHE A 105 4.69 -12.94 -11.18
N GLY A 106 5.92 -12.42 -11.12
CA GLY A 106 7.13 -13.25 -10.95
C GLY A 106 7.21 -14.04 -9.64
N LYS A 107 6.41 -13.73 -8.62
CA LYS A 107 6.33 -14.51 -7.37
C LYS A 107 4.97 -15.18 -7.17
N ASN A 108 4.07 -15.00 -8.14
CA ASN A 108 2.64 -15.25 -8.08
C ASN A 108 2.06 -14.94 -6.68
N CYS A 109 2.28 -13.70 -6.23
CA CYS A 109 1.97 -13.28 -4.86
C CYS A 109 1.21 -11.96 -4.88
N LEU A 110 0.15 -11.90 -4.08
CA LEU A 110 -0.60 -10.69 -3.79
C LEU A 110 0.04 -9.96 -2.63
N TYR A 111 0.27 -8.66 -2.77
CA TYR A 111 0.84 -7.81 -1.73
C TYR A 111 -0.22 -6.85 -1.23
N ARG A 112 -0.40 -6.74 0.08
CA ARG A 112 -1.36 -5.80 0.68
C ARG A 112 -0.94 -4.36 0.40
N GLU A 113 -1.80 -3.62 -0.27
CA GLU A 113 -1.64 -2.18 -0.49
C GLU A 113 -2.54 -1.35 0.45
N GLY A 114 -3.71 -1.88 0.81
CA GLY A 114 -4.65 -1.20 1.69
C GLY A 114 -5.68 -2.13 2.30
N VAL A 115 -6.48 -1.58 3.21
CA VAL A 115 -7.63 -2.26 3.83
C VAL A 115 -8.82 -1.30 3.71
N VAL A 116 -9.95 -1.80 3.24
CA VAL A 116 -11.20 -1.03 3.13
C VAL A 116 -12.37 -1.81 3.71
N ARG A 117 -13.43 -1.10 4.12
CA ARG A 117 -14.68 -1.69 4.57
C ARG A 117 -15.72 -1.57 3.46
N MET A 118 -16.33 -2.68 3.09
CA MET A 118 -17.32 -2.74 2.02
C MET A 118 -18.62 -3.36 2.54
N ARG A 119 -19.75 -3.09 1.89
CA ARG A 119 -21.02 -3.70 2.31
C ARG A 119 -20.97 -5.20 2.12
N SER A 120 -21.76 -5.90 2.94
CA SER A 120 -21.90 -7.36 2.88
C SER A 120 -22.46 -7.88 1.54
N SER A 121 -23.17 -7.04 0.76
CA SER A 121 -23.68 -7.39 -0.58
C SER A 121 -22.58 -7.84 -1.54
N LEU A 122 -21.36 -7.29 -1.40
CA LEU A 122 -20.23 -7.63 -2.26
C LEU A 122 -19.83 -9.11 -2.17
N GLU A 123 -20.10 -9.78 -1.05
CA GLU A 123 -19.75 -11.19 -0.88
C GLU A 123 -20.45 -12.09 -1.89
N ALA A 124 -21.70 -11.77 -2.25
CA ALA A 124 -22.46 -12.53 -3.25
C ALA A 124 -21.91 -12.35 -4.67
N LEU A 125 -21.17 -11.27 -4.91
CA LEU A 125 -20.55 -10.95 -6.21
C LEU A 125 -19.10 -11.44 -6.31
N ALA A 126 -18.51 -11.87 -5.20
CA ALA A 126 -17.11 -12.26 -5.15
C ALA A 126 -16.88 -13.68 -5.69
N THR A 127 -15.85 -13.83 -6.51
CA THR A 127 -15.40 -15.14 -6.98
C THR A 127 -14.64 -15.86 -5.89
N ARG A 128 -15.07 -17.08 -5.54
CA ARG A 128 -14.35 -17.94 -4.61
C ARG A 128 -13.07 -18.47 -5.26
N ASN A 129 -11.98 -18.50 -4.50
CA ASN A 129 -10.72 -19.06 -4.94
C ASN A 129 -10.21 -20.05 -3.89
N ASN A 130 -9.62 -21.15 -4.33
CA ASN A 130 -9.22 -22.25 -3.44
C ASN A 130 -7.99 -21.90 -2.62
N TRP A 131 -6.97 -21.31 -3.25
CA TRP A 131 -5.75 -20.92 -2.59
C TRP A 131 -5.18 -19.65 -3.22
N LEU A 132 -4.56 -18.83 -2.38
CA LEU A 132 -3.91 -17.58 -2.78
C LEU A 132 -2.63 -17.43 -1.98
N LYS A 133 -1.57 -16.95 -2.62
CA LYS A 133 -0.34 -16.54 -1.93
C LYS A 133 -0.41 -15.05 -1.63
N ILE A 134 -0.37 -14.70 -0.35
CA ILE A 134 -0.57 -13.33 0.11
C ILE A 134 0.59 -12.91 1.01
N SER A 135 1.11 -11.71 0.78
CA SER A 135 2.01 -10.98 1.66
C SER A 135 1.24 -9.87 2.35
N LEU A 136 1.26 -9.84 3.69
CA LEU A 136 0.65 -8.76 4.47
C LEU A 136 1.49 -7.48 4.46
N ALA A 137 2.78 -7.58 4.10
CA ALA A 137 3.60 -6.42 3.77
C ALA A 137 3.25 -5.90 2.37
N ASN A 138 3.32 -4.58 2.19
CA ASN A 138 3.18 -3.98 0.87
C ASN A 138 4.40 -4.32 -0.01
N GLN A 139 4.23 -4.21 -1.32
CA GLN A 139 5.28 -4.64 -2.25
C GLN A 139 6.54 -3.77 -2.15
N GLY A 140 6.36 -2.50 -1.80
CA GLY A 140 7.44 -1.54 -1.58
C GLY A 140 8.35 -1.90 -0.42
N ASP A 141 7.75 -2.17 0.73
CA ASP A 141 8.42 -2.58 1.97
C ASP A 141 9.27 -3.82 1.71
N VAL A 142 8.70 -4.83 1.06
CA VAL A 142 9.43 -6.05 0.73
C VAL A 142 10.62 -5.77 -0.18
N ASN A 143 10.47 -4.88 -1.17
CA ASN A 143 11.60 -4.50 -2.03
C ASN A 143 12.67 -3.72 -1.25
N ARG A 144 12.28 -2.79 -0.36
CA ARG A 144 13.19 -2.02 0.48
C ARG A 144 13.98 -2.91 1.44
N THR A 145 13.31 -3.83 2.12
CA THR A 145 13.94 -4.82 3.00
C THR A 145 14.96 -5.64 2.21
N TRP A 146 14.57 -6.15 1.04
CA TRP A 146 15.46 -6.97 0.22
C TRP A 146 16.71 -6.22 -0.28
N LEU A 147 16.54 -4.98 -0.75
CA LEU A 147 17.67 -4.11 -1.14
C LEU A 147 18.58 -3.80 0.06
N GLY A 148 18.01 -3.62 1.26
CA GLY A 148 18.77 -3.42 2.49
C GLY A 148 19.68 -4.61 2.82
N HIS A 149 19.16 -5.84 2.67
CA HIS A 149 19.94 -7.06 2.85
C HIS A 149 21.10 -7.17 1.86
N LEU A 150 20.85 -6.94 0.56
CA LEU A 150 21.90 -6.98 -0.47
C LEU A 150 23.01 -5.95 -0.22
N LYS A 151 22.63 -4.73 0.17
CA LYS A 151 23.61 -3.68 0.49
C LYS A 151 24.48 -4.07 1.69
N LYS A 152 23.90 -4.73 2.69
CA LYS A 152 24.64 -5.24 3.85
C LYS A 152 25.64 -6.33 3.45
N GLU A 153 25.22 -7.27 2.62
CA GLU A 153 26.10 -8.34 2.09
C GLU A 153 27.28 -7.79 1.27
N GLN A 154 27.03 -6.76 0.44
CA GLN A 154 28.11 -6.09 -0.29
C GLN A 154 29.10 -5.40 0.65
N SER A 155 28.62 -4.70 1.68
CA SER A 155 29.48 -4.02 2.66
C SER A 155 30.31 -4.98 3.53
N SER A 156 29.81 -6.19 3.83
CA SER A 156 30.59 -7.20 4.56
C SER A 156 31.68 -7.84 3.70
N THR A 157 31.49 -7.86 2.38
CA THR A 157 32.45 -8.46 1.44
C THR A 157 33.56 -7.49 1.03
N SER A 158 33.36 -6.18 1.24
CA SER A 158 34.33 -5.13 0.89
C SER A 158 35.28 -4.74 2.03
N ASN A 159 35.32 -5.44 3.16
CA ASN A 159 36.42 -5.30 4.11
C ASN A 159 37.61 -6.12 3.57
N PRO A 160 38.67 -5.50 3.03
CA PRO A 160 39.87 -6.25 2.73
C PRO A 160 40.49 -6.62 4.07
N SER A 161 40.59 -7.92 4.36
CA SER A 161 41.54 -8.39 5.37
C SER A 161 42.89 -7.77 5.05
N SER A 162 43.47 -7.04 6.00
CA SER A 162 44.82 -6.49 5.86
C SER A 162 45.76 -7.60 5.39
N PRO A 163 46.66 -7.34 4.41
CA PRO A 163 47.62 -8.35 3.99
C PRO A 163 48.42 -8.81 5.22
N PRO A 164 48.70 -10.11 5.36
CA PRO A 164 49.50 -10.60 6.47
C PRO A 164 50.84 -9.85 6.51
N PRO A 165 51.37 -9.53 7.70
CA PRO A 165 52.64 -8.84 7.82
C PRO A 165 53.73 -9.61 7.06
N PRO A 166 54.68 -8.91 6.41
CA PRO A 166 55.76 -9.57 5.69
C PRO A 166 56.54 -10.49 6.63
N PRO A 167 57.04 -11.64 6.14
CA PRO A 167 57.83 -12.55 6.95
C PRO A 167 59.06 -11.83 7.51
N PRO A 168 59.49 -12.15 8.74
CA PRO A 168 60.68 -11.54 9.32
C PRO A 168 61.91 -11.83 8.46
N PRO A 169 62.86 -10.87 8.37
CA PRO A 169 64.08 -11.07 7.59
C PRO A 169 64.87 -12.27 8.11
N PRO A 170 65.57 -13.01 7.23
CA PRO A 170 66.39 -14.14 7.63
C PRO A 170 67.51 -13.68 8.59
N PRO A 171 67.87 -14.51 9.58
CA PRO A 171 68.94 -14.19 10.51
C PRO A 171 70.27 -14.03 9.76
N PRO A 172 71.17 -13.13 10.23
CA PRO A 172 72.46 -12.92 9.60
C PRO A 172 73.29 -14.21 9.59
N PRO A 173 74.10 -14.44 8.54
CA PRO A 173 74.96 -15.61 8.48
C PRO A 173 75.92 -15.62 9.67
N ARG A 174 76.05 -16.81 10.28
CA ARG A 174 76.93 -17.04 11.42
C ARG A 174 78.39 -16.82 10.97
N PRO A 175 79.23 -16.11 11.75
CA PRO A 175 80.64 -15.99 11.44
C PRO A 175 81.27 -17.37 11.34
N THR A 176 81.98 -17.63 10.24
CA THR A 176 82.89 -18.77 10.11
C THR A 176 84.22 -18.37 10.74
N ASP A 177 84.69 -19.15 11.71
CA ASP A 177 86.05 -19.06 12.26
C ASP A 177 87.11 -19.30 11.18
#